data_AF-A0A938CMC0-F1
#
_entry.id   AF-A0A938CMC0-F1
#
_cell.length_a   1.000
_cell.length_b   1.000
_cell.length_c   1.000
_cell.angle_alpha   90.00
_cell.angle_beta   90.00
_cell.angle_gamma   90.00
#
_symmetry.space_group_name_H-M   'P 1'
#
loop_
_entity.id
_entity.type
_entity.pdbx_description
1 polymer ?
#
loop_
_entity_poly.entity_id
_entity_poly.type
_entity_poly.pdbx_seq_one_letter_code
_entity_poly.pdbx_strand_id
1 'polypeptide(L)'
;MSMYGIRDPDWEGAPEPAEVTGDIVGLVRSKDHGATWTDFSLVSGKSQNETTFLPLDDRRILAASRTGAGSVTLFESLDGGYMWQGPLPLTQGSQHPADLVRLQSGRILLVHGNRRAPIGVCSMVSEDEGKTWRYDDRVMLAWDSNNGDCGYPSLVQLDDGTIVMLYYSVGTAQFGGDELCVCVRFTEQQWLDAMGR
;
A
#
# COMPACT_ATOMS: atom_id res chain seq x y z
N MET A 1 7.68 20.49 16.19
CA MET A 1 7.58 20.14 14.76
C MET A 1 6.21 19.55 14.49
N SER A 2 5.44 20.15 13.57
CA SER A 2 4.24 19.52 13.02
C SER A 2 4.66 18.19 12.42
N MET A 3 3.97 17.12 12.78
CA MET A 3 4.18 15.77 12.26
C MET A 3 4.00 15.65 10.72
N TYR A 4 3.61 16.74 10.07
CA TYR A 4 3.62 16.94 8.63
C TYR A 4 4.68 18.01 8.29
N GLY A 5 5.75 17.63 7.59
CA GLY A 5 6.73 18.60 7.04
C GLY A 5 8.17 18.10 6.93
N ILE A 6 9.01 18.89 6.24
CA ILE A 6 10.47 18.72 6.22
C ILE A 6 11.00 18.98 7.63
N ARG A 7 11.92 18.14 8.10
CA ARG A 7 12.60 18.32 9.38
C ARG A 7 13.29 19.70 9.43
N ASP A 8 12.78 20.58 10.26
CA ASP A 8 13.52 21.71 10.84
C ASP A 8 14.72 21.17 11.66
N PRO A 9 15.97 21.34 11.19
CA PRO A 9 17.15 20.84 11.87
C PRO A 9 17.41 21.54 13.21
N ASP A 10 16.79 22.70 13.46
CA ASP A 10 16.99 23.53 14.65
C ASP A 10 15.91 23.27 15.73
N TRP A 11 14.96 22.36 15.49
CA TRP A 11 13.90 22.01 16.45
C TRP A 11 14.35 20.94 17.45
N GLU A 12 14.47 21.32 18.73
CA GLU A 12 14.83 20.44 19.85
C GLU A 12 13.64 20.00 20.73
N GLY A 13 12.41 20.46 20.46
CA GLY A 13 11.23 20.15 21.28
C GLY A 13 10.59 18.79 20.98
N ALA A 14 9.72 18.31 21.87
CA ALA A 14 8.91 17.12 21.60
C ALA A 14 7.98 17.36 20.38
N PRO A 15 7.76 16.36 19.52
CA PRO A 15 6.76 16.47 18.47
C PRO A 15 5.38 16.64 19.11
N GLU A 16 4.65 17.69 18.71
CA GLU A 16 3.25 17.83 19.14
C GLU A 16 2.37 16.97 18.23
N PRO A 17 1.48 16.13 18.78
CA PRO A 17 0.56 15.39 17.96
C PRO A 17 -0.33 16.38 17.23
N ALA A 18 -0.37 16.28 15.89
CA ALA A 18 -1.37 16.98 15.12
C ALA A 18 -2.76 16.58 15.64
N GLU A 19 -3.75 17.48 15.52
CA GLU A 19 -5.14 17.14 15.87
C GLU A 19 -5.52 15.79 15.25
N VAL A 20 -5.79 14.82 16.12
CA VAL A 20 -6.25 13.49 15.72
C VAL A 20 -7.75 13.58 15.52
N THR A 21 -8.19 13.29 14.32
CA THR A 21 -9.60 13.19 13.96
C THR A 21 -9.87 11.76 13.50
N GLY A 22 -10.62 11.00 14.29
CA GLY A 22 -11.00 9.62 13.97
C GLY A 22 -9.84 8.61 14.09
N ASP A 23 -9.80 7.68 13.13
CA ASP A 23 -8.81 6.59 13.09
C ASP A 23 -7.37 7.13 12.93
N ILE A 24 -6.43 6.41 13.52
CA ILE A 24 -4.99 6.66 13.41
C ILE A 24 -4.28 5.53 12.67
N VAL A 25 -3.21 5.89 11.97
CA VAL A 25 -2.20 4.97 11.49
C VAL A 25 -0.93 5.21 12.29
N GLY A 26 -0.41 4.16 12.90
CA GLY A 26 0.85 4.19 13.63
C GLY A 26 1.77 3.07 13.19
N LEU A 27 3.07 3.28 13.38
CA LEU A 27 4.09 2.26 13.26
C LEU A 27 4.67 2.00 14.65
N VAL A 28 4.56 0.76 15.12
CA VAL A 28 5.22 0.30 16.35
C VAL A 28 6.37 -0.62 15.94
N ARG A 29 7.52 -0.47 16.58
CA ARG A 29 8.72 -1.29 16.32
C ARG A 29 9.13 -2.07 17.54
N SER A 30 9.74 -3.22 17.28
CA SER A 30 10.51 -3.98 18.26
C SER A 30 12.00 -3.78 18.00
N LYS A 31 12.78 -3.70 19.10
CA LYS A 31 14.26 -3.64 19.08
C LYS A 31 14.89 -4.90 19.66
N ASP A 32 14.07 -5.92 19.93
CA ASP A 32 14.42 -7.12 20.68
C ASP A 32 13.78 -8.37 20.06
N HIS A 33 13.79 -8.44 18.73
CA HIS A 33 13.30 -9.59 17.95
C HIS A 33 11.82 -9.95 18.22
N GLY A 34 10.99 -8.94 18.45
CA GLY A 34 9.54 -9.07 18.63
C GLY A 34 9.08 -9.28 20.07
N ALA A 35 10.00 -9.28 21.06
CA ALA A 35 9.64 -9.50 22.46
C ALA A 35 8.88 -8.33 23.09
N THR A 36 9.26 -7.09 22.75
CA THR A 36 8.56 -5.87 23.18
C THR A 36 8.32 -4.90 22.02
N TRP A 37 7.26 -4.09 22.17
CA TRP A 37 6.76 -3.17 21.14
C TRP A 37 6.46 -1.82 21.80
N THR A 38 7.51 -1.05 22.08
CA THR A 38 7.41 0.21 22.84
C THR A 38 7.77 1.45 22.01
N ASP A 39 8.25 1.27 20.78
CA ASP A 39 8.74 2.34 19.93
C ASP A 39 7.68 2.73 18.88
N PHE A 40 6.79 3.64 19.26
CA PHE A 40 5.66 4.10 18.46
C PHE A 40 5.95 5.43 17.76
N SER A 41 5.52 5.52 16.51
CA SER A 41 5.45 6.76 15.72
C SER A 41 4.10 6.86 15.04
N LEU A 42 3.47 8.04 15.10
CA LEU A 42 2.23 8.31 14.39
C LEU A 42 2.55 8.61 12.91
N VAL A 43 1.90 7.87 12.00
CA VAL A 43 2.02 8.04 10.54
C VAL A 43 0.98 9.04 10.06
N SER A 44 -0.27 8.88 10.51
CA SER A 44 -1.35 9.80 10.21
C SER A 44 -2.43 9.80 11.29
N GLY A 45 -2.98 10.97 11.58
CA GLY A 45 -4.14 11.17 12.47
C GLY A 45 -5.38 11.73 11.75
N LYS A 46 -5.45 11.58 10.42
CA LYS A 46 -6.48 12.18 9.56
C LYS A 46 -7.49 11.13 9.06
N SER A 47 -7.97 10.24 9.95
CA SER A 47 -8.94 9.18 9.62
C SER A 47 -8.47 8.24 8.50
N GLN A 48 -7.20 7.84 8.56
CA GLN A 48 -6.65 6.74 7.78
C GLN A 48 -6.70 5.46 8.62
N ASN A 49 -6.74 4.30 7.97
CA ASN A 49 -6.75 3.01 8.68
C ASN A 49 -5.86 1.94 8.05
N GLU A 50 -6.40 1.05 7.21
CA GLU A 50 -5.72 -0.11 6.66
C GLU A 50 -4.47 0.32 5.87
N THR A 51 -3.30 -0.09 6.35
CA THR A 51 -2.00 0.40 5.87
C THR A 51 -1.03 -0.76 5.62
N THR A 52 -0.36 -0.72 4.48
CA THR A 52 0.82 -1.54 4.18
C THR A 52 2.08 -0.66 4.26
N PHE A 53 3.21 -1.26 4.65
CA PHE A 53 4.51 -0.60 4.74
C PHE A 53 5.53 -1.28 3.83
N LEU A 54 6.30 -0.49 3.08
CA LEU A 54 7.40 -0.96 2.25
C LEU A 54 8.70 -0.24 2.64
N PRO A 55 9.58 -0.87 3.42
CA PRO A 55 10.95 -0.40 3.60
C PRO A 55 11.72 -0.49 2.29
N LEU A 56 12.31 0.61 1.85
CA LEU A 56 13.20 0.65 0.68
C LEU A 56 14.67 0.53 1.10
N ASP A 57 15.01 1.08 2.26
CA ASP A 57 16.28 0.95 2.96
C ASP A 57 16.06 1.19 4.49
N ASP A 58 17.15 1.24 5.27
CA ASP A 58 17.11 1.42 6.73
C ASP A 58 16.43 2.72 7.20
N ARG A 59 16.28 3.70 6.30
CA ARG A 59 15.74 5.02 6.59
C ARG A 59 14.46 5.31 5.81
N ARG A 60 14.40 4.89 4.55
CA ARG A 60 13.29 5.24 3.65
C ARG A 60 12.21 4.18 3.68
N ILE A 61 11.02 4.57 4.13
CA ILE A 61 9.86 3.68 4.25
C ILE A 61 8.66 4.34 3.57
N LEU A 62 7.97 3.60 2.71
CA LEU A 62 6.69 3.99 2.15
C LEU A 62 5.55 3.38 2.96
N ALA A 63 4.44 4.11 3.12
CA ALA A 63 3.21 3.60 3.71
C ALA A 63 2.02 3.93 2.82
N ALA A 64 1.37 2.92 2.25
CA ALA A 64 0.14 3.11 1.48
C ALA A 64 -1.05 2.80 2.38
N SER A 65 -1.88 3.81 2.63
CA SER A 65 -2.98 3.73 3.59
C SER A 65 -4.32 4.05 2.94
N ARG A 66 -5.33 3.27 3.31
CA ARG A 66 -6.74 3.56 3.02
C ARG A 66 -7.18 4.83 3.75
N THR A 67 -7.94 5.66 3.03
CA THR A 67 -8.64 6.82 3.56
C THR A 67 -10.08 6.46 3.92
N GLY A 68 -10.71 7.23 4.80
CA GLY A 68 -12.16 7.11 5.06
C GLY A 68 -13.05 7.26 3.82
N ALA A 69 -12.55 7.89 2.74
CA ALA A 69 -13.25 8.01 1.45
C ALA A 69 -13.10 6.76 0.54
N GLY A 70 -12.41 5.72 1.00
CA GLY A 70 -12.18 4.50 0.21
C GLY A 70 -11.21 4.69 -0.95
N SER A 71 -10.24 5.58 -0.82
CA SER A 71 -9.07 5.68 -1.70
C SER A 71 -7.80 5.30 -0.94
N VAL A 72 -6.66 5.27 -1.61
CA VAL A 72 -5.34 5.02 -1.03
C VAL A 72 -4.48 6.28 -1.20
N THR A 73 -3.77 6.64 -0.12
CA THR A 73 -2.75 7.68 -0.11
C THR A 73 -1.41 7.11 0.34
N LEU A 74 -0.32 7.65 -0.21
CA LEU A 74 1.05 7.32 0.16
C LEU A 74 1.60 8.31 1.18
N PHE A 75 2.32 7.79 2.15
CA PHE A 75 3.20 8.53 3.04
C PHE A 75 4.63 8.02 2.87
N GLU A 76 5.60 8.88 3.16
CA GLU A 76 7.02 8.54 3.09
C GLU A 76 7.74 8.99 4.37
N SER A 77 8.57 8.11 4.91
CA SER A 77 9.57 8.46 5.91
C SER A 77 10.97 8.41 5.32
N LEU A 78 11.86 9.28 5.82
CA LEU A 78 13.29 9.35 5.45
C LEU A 78 14.23 9.13 6.66
N ASP A 79 13.68 8.70 7.79
CA ASP A 79 14.38 8.57 9.06
C ASP A 79 14.11 7.25 9.80
N GLY A 80 13.58 6.23 9.13
CA GLY A 80 13.24 4.93 9.72
C GLY A 80 11.81 4.86 10.26
N GLY A 81 10.96 5.78 9.79
CA GLY A 81 9.54 5.88 10.11
C GLY A 81 9.23 6.74 11.34
N TYR A 82 10.16 7.54 11.86
CA TYR A 82 9.86 8.40 13.02
C TYR A 82 9.06 9.63 12.58
N MET A 83 9.36 10.18 11.41
CA MET A 83 8.61 11.26 10.77
C MET A 83 8.12 10.86 9.39
N TRP A 84 6.96 11.39 9.01
CA TRP A 84 6.26 11.05 7.77
C TRP A 84 5.85 12.28 6.98
N GLN A 85 6.03 12.21 5.66
CA GLN A 85 5.61 13.19 4.67
C GLN A 85 4.41 12.65 3.88
N GLY A 86 3.56 13.55 3.38
CA GLY A 86 2.32 13.21 2.65
C GLY A 86 1.07 13.87 3.27
N PRO A 87 -0.13 13.40 2.93
CA PRO A 87 -0.43 12.29 2.01
C PRO A 87 -0.31 12.68 0.53
N LEU A 88 0.20 11.76 -0.29
CA LEU A 88 0.11 11.82 -1.76
C LEU A 88 -1.02 10.89 -2.24
N PRO A 89 -2.04 11.38 -2.97
CA PRO A 89 -3.09 10.52 -3.51
C PRO A 89 -2.53 9.49 -4.51
N LEU A 90 -2.93 8.22 -4.38
CA LEU A 90 -2.55 7.15 -5.31
C LEU A 90 -3.74 6.65 -6.14
N THR A 91 -4.88 6.42 -5.49
CA THR A 91 -6.07 5.86 -6.15
C THR A 91 -7.28 6.76 -5.99
N GLN A 92 -8.34 6.44 -6.73
CA GLN A 92 -9.62 7.13 -6.65
C GLN A 92 -10.52 6.48 -5.58
N GLY A 93 -11.69 7.06 -5.31
CA GLY A 93 -12.67 6.46 -4.40
C GLY A 93 -13.07 5.05 -4.86
N SER A 94 -13.41 4.19 -3.91
CA SER A 94 -13.73 2.77 -4.13
C SER A 94 -12.55 1.92 -4.65
N GLN A 95 -11.31 2.36 -4.46
CA GLN A 95 -10.09 1.63 -4.84
C GLN A 95 -9.13 1.49 -3.67
N HIS A 96 -9.30 0.41 -2.91
CA HIS A 96 -8.65 0.12 -1.62
C HIS A 96 -8.92 -1.34 -1.22
N PRO A 97 -8.33 -1.84 -0.13
CA PRO A 97 -7.02 -1.41 0.38
C PRO A 97 -5.92 -1.78 -0.62
N ALA A 98 -4.67 -1.45 -0.31
CA ALA A 98 -3.51 -1.72 -1.16
C ALA A 98 -2.45 -2.55 -0.43
N ASP A 99 -1.61 -3.21 -1.23
CA ASP A 99 -0.33 -3.77 -0.82
C ASP A 99 0.80 -3.34 -1.77
N LEU A 100 2.04 -3.38 -1.29
CA LEU A 100 3.24 -2.90 -1.96
C LEU A 100 4.34 -3.96 -1.93
N VAL A 101 5.02 -4.19 -3.06
CA VAL A 101 6.25 -4.99 -3.11
C VAL A 101 7.31 -4.30 -3.98
N ARG A 102 8.55 -4.26 -3.48
CA ARG A 102 9.72 -3.89 -4.29
C ARG A 102 10.19 -5.14 -5.03
N LEU A 103 10.16 -5.08 -6.36
CA LEU A 103 10.61 -6.16 -7.22
C LEU A 103 12.15 -6.20 -7.30
N GLN A 104 12.70 -7.35 -7.67
CA GLN A 104 14.13 -7.56 -7.90
C GLN A 104 14.71 -6.59 -8.95
N SER A 105 13.88 -6.11 -9.90
CA SER A 105 14.25 -5.08 -10.88
C SER A 105 14.42 -3.67 -10.28
N GLY A 106 13.99 -3.47 -9.03
CA GLY A 106 13.93 -2.17 -8.36
C GLY A 106 12.62 -1.41 -8.55
N ARG A 107 11.73 -1.85 -9.45
CA ARG A 107 10.37 -1.29 -9.55
C ARG A 107 9.57 -1.59 -8.29
N ILE A 108 8.59 -0.74 -8.02
CA ILE A 108 7.59 -0.99 -6.98
C ILE A 108 6.27 -1.32 -7.65
N LEU A 109 5.76 -2.50 -7.34
CA LEU A 109 4.41 -2.93 -7.70
C LEU A 109 3.48 -2.61 -6.54
N LEU A 110 2.45 -1.80 -6.80
CA LEU A 110 1.31 -1.61 -5.92
C LEU A 110 0.13 -2.39 -6.49
N VAL A 111 -0.58 -3.15 -5.66
CA VAL A 111 -1.88 -3.72 -6.03
C VAL A 111 -2.92 -3.20 -5.07
N HIS A 112 -4.11 -2.88 -5.56
CA HIS A 112 -5.23 -2.44 -4.74
C HIS A 112 -6.54 -3.12 -5.17
N GLY A 113 -7.47 -3.25 -4.23
CA GLY A 113 -8.85 -3.60 -4.57
C GLY A 113 -9.48 -2.53 -5.47
N ASN A 114 -10.30 -2.94 -6.42
CA ASN A 114 -11.00 -2.05 -7.34
C ASN A 114 -12.49 -2.40 -7.33
N ARG A 115 -13.31 -1.58 -6.67
CA ARG A 115 -14.78 -1.75 -6.58
C ARG A 115 -15.51 -0.95 -7.67
N ARG A 116 -14.82 -0.63 -8.76
CA ARG A 116 -15.36 0.08 -9.93
C ARG A 116 -15.30 -0.89 -11.10
N ALA A 117 -16.35 -1.00 -11.90
CA ALA A 117 -16.37 -1.98 -12.99
C ALA A 117 -15.18 -1.79 -13.96
N PRO A 118 -14.46 -2.87 -14.33
CA PRO A 118 -14.63 -4.24 -13.84
C PRO A 118 -14.08 -4.44 -12.42
N ILE A 119 -14.84 -5.16 -11.57
CA ILE A 119 -14.55 -5.30 -10.14
C ILE A 119 -13.50 -6.40 -9.91
N GLY A 120 -12.54 -6.15 -9.02
CA GLY A 120 -11.51 -7.13 -8.64
C GLY A 120 -10.29 -6.44 -8.05
N VAL A 121 -9.09 -6.74 -8.56
CA VAL A 121 -7.83 -6.12 -8.13
C VAL A 121 -7.05 -5.55 -9.31
N CYS A 122 -6.44 -4.39 -9.08
CA CYS A 122 -5.73 -3.62 -10.09
C CYS A 122 -4.31 -3.29 -9.61
N SER A 123 -3.36 -3.28 -10.55
CA SER A 123 -1.95 -2.98 -10.29
C SER A 123 -1.56 -1.62 -10.81
N MET A 124 -0.61 -0.99 -10.12
CA MET A 124 0.07 0.24 -10.50
C MET A 124 1.58 0.05 -10.33
N VAL A 125 2.38 0.80 -11.08
CA VAL A 125 3.83 0.75 -11.03
C VAL A 125 4.43 2.09 -10.63
N SER A 126 5.51 2.02 -9.85
CA SER A 126 6.49 3.08 -9.76
C SER A 126 7.86 2.57 -10.20
N GLU A 127 8.56 3.36 -11.01
CA GLU A 127 9.89 3.04 -11.56
C GLU A 127 11.01 3.87 -10.95
N ASP A 128 10.65 4.84 -10.10
CA ASP A 128 11.53 5.81 -9.49
C ASP A 128 11.42 5.77 -7.96
N GLU A 129 11.27 4.55 -7.44
CA GLU A 129 11.20 4.23 -6.02
C GLU A 129 10.05 4.94 -5.29
N GLY A 130 8.88 5.01 -5.91
CA GLY A 130 7.64 5.51 -5.30
C GLY A 130 7.43 7.02 -5.45
N LYS A 131 8.26 7.72 -6.22
CA LYS A 131 8.13 9.18 -6.42
C LYS A 131 7.02 9.51 -7.42
N THR A 132 6.87 8.71 -8.47
CA THR A 132 5.80 8.84 -9.45
C THR A 132 5.05 7.54 -9.64
N TRP A 133 3.75 7.67 -9.93
CA TRP A 133 2.81 6.56 -10.09
C TRP A 133 1.95 6.80 -11.32
N ARG A 134 1.94 5.84 -12.24
CA ARG A 134 1.22 5.94 -13.52
C ARG A 134 -0.17 5.35 -13.37
N TYR A 135 -1.09 6.11 -12.80
CA TYR A 135 -2.47 5.64 -12.54
C TYR A 135 -3.20 5.19 -13.80
N ASP A 136 -2.95 5.81 -14.94
CA ASP A 136 -3.61 5.46 -16.22
C ASP A 136 -3.05 4.21 -16.89
N ASP A 137 -1.85 3.77 -16.50
CA ASP A 137 -1.20 2.54 -17.02
C ASP A 137 -1.54 1.30 -16.19
N ARG A 138 -2.58 1.40 -15.35
CA ARG A 138 -2.99 0.34 -14.42
C ARG A 138 -3.51 -0.90 -15.14
N VAL A 139 -3.17 -2.08 -14.62
CA VAL A 139 -3.59 -3.38 -15.18
C VAL A 139 -4.45 -4.14 -14.19
N MET A 140 -5.61 -4.61 -14.65
CA MET A 140 -6.45 -5.52 -13.88
C MET A 140 -5.75 -6.88 -13.75
N LEU A 141 -5.49 -7.32 -12.52
CA LEU A 141 -4.94 -8.65 -12.24
C LEU A 141 -6.05 -9.69 -11.99
N ALA A 142 -7.23 -9.22 -11.58
CA ALA A 142 -8.48 -9.98 -11.60
C ALA A 142 -9.66 -9.03 -11.80
N TRP A 143 -10.70 -9.46 -12.52
CA TRP A 143 -11.77 -8.58 -13.01
C TRP A 143 -13.17 -9.22 -13.00
N ASP A 144 -13.31 -10.34 -12.29
CA ASP A 144 -14.50 -11.19 -12.32
C ASP A 144 -15.24 -11.27 -10.97
N SER A 145 -14.91 -10.39 -10.02
CA SER A 145 -15.63 -10.28 -8.75
C SER A 145 -17.07 -9.80 -8.97
N ASN A 146 -18.04 -10.44 -8.30
CA ASN A 146 -19.46 -10.14 -8.50
C ASN A 146 -19.90 -8.84 -7.82
N ASN A 147 -19.22 -8.42 -6.75
CA ASN A 147 -19.56 -7.23 -5.97
C ASN A 147 -18.33 -6.63 -5.27
N GLY A 148 -18.52 -5.50 -4.59
CA GLY A 148 -17.44 -4.75 -3.94
C GLY A 148 -16.82 -5.42 -2.71
N ASP A 149 -17.34 -6.56 -2.25
CA ASP A 149 -16.73 -7.36 -1.19
C ASP A 149 -15.61 -8.23 -1.77
N CYS A 150 -14.52 -7.56 -2.13
CA CYS A 150 -13.35 -8.13 -2.77
C CYS A 150 -12.10 -7.27 -2.52
N GLY A 151 -10.94 -7.76 -2.94
CA GLY A 151 -9.66 -7.05 -2.87
C GLY A 151 -8.80 -7.58 -1.74
N TYR A 152 -8.21 -6.67 -0.95
CA TYR A 152 -7.25 -6.99 0.11
C TYR A 152 -6.08 -7.82 -0.43
N PRO A 153 -5.32 -7.25 -1.38
CA PRO A 153 -4.19 -7.95 -1.95
C PRO A 153 -3.10 -8.17 -0.90
N SER A 154 -2.31 -9.22 -1.09
CA SER A 154 -1.02 -9.43 -0.43
C SER A 154 -0.03 -9.99 -1.43
N LEU A 155 1.17 -9.41 -1.48
CA LEU A 155 2.16 -9.64 -2.53
C LEU A 155 3.49 -10.14 -1.96
N VAL A 156 4.12 -11.06 -2.69
CA VAL A 156 5.54 -11.39 -2.51
C VAL A 156 6.16 -11.74 -3.86
N GLN A 157 7.43 -11.36 -4.07
CA GLN A 157 8.23 -11.92 -5.15
C GLN A 157 9.15 -13.01 -4.61
N LEU A 158 9.09 -14.19 -5.21
CA LEU A 158 9.93 -15.33 -4.88
C LEU A 158 11.31 -15.18 -5.54
N ASP A 159 12.28 -15.96 -5.06
CA ASP A 159 13.66 -15.94 -5.56
C ASP A 159 13.77 -16.24 -7.07
N ASP A 160 12.86 -17.05 -7.61
CA ASP A 160 12.80 -17.38 -9.04
C ASP A 160 12.19 -16.27 -9.92
N GLY A 161 11.83 -15.13 -9.30
CA GLY A 161 11.21 -13.98 -9.96
C GLY A 161 9.69 -14.05 -10.08
N THR A 162 9.06 -15.16 -9.66
CA THR A 162 7.59 -15.28 -9.61
C THR A 162 7.02 -14.32 -8.58
N ILE A 163 6.06 -13.51 -9.00
CA ILE A 163 5.20 -12.71 -8.13
C ILE A 163 3.98 -13.56 -7.76
N VAL A 164 3.73 -13.70 -6.46
CA VAL A 164 2.54 -14.33 -5.91
C VAL A 164 1.68 -13.25 -5.30
N MET A 165 0.42 -13.19 -5.74
CA MET A 165 -0.60 -12.31 -5.20
C MET A 165 -1.73 -13.16 -4.61
N LEU A 166 -2.09 -12.90 -3.36
CA LEU A 166 -3.36 -13.33 -2.77
C LEU A 166 -4.34 -12.16 -2.78
N TYR A 167 -5.62 -12.43 -2.97
CA TYR A 167 -6.72 -11.49 -2.69
C TYR A 167 -7.97 -12.30 -2.34
N TYR A 168 -9.00 -11.68 -1.76
CA TYR A 168 -10.29 -12.34 -1.55
C TYR A 168 -11.38 -11.79 -2.44
N SER A 169 -12.42 -12.60 -2.68
CA SER A 169 -13.66 -12.18 -3.32
C SER A 169 -14.84 -12.94 -2.73
N VAL A 170 -15.93 -12.23 -2.40
CA VAL A 170 -17.24 -12.82 -2.14
C VAL A 170 -17.98 -12.92 -3.46
N GLY A 171 -17.85 -14.08 -4.08
CA GLY A 171 -18.41 -14.41 -5.37
C GLY A 171 -17.57 -13.93 -6.55
N THR A 172 -17.56 -14.76 -7.58
CA THR A 172 -16.91 -14.51 -8.86
C THR A 172 -17.79 -15.02 -10.00
N ALA A 173 -17.52 -14.60 -11.24
CA ALA A 173 -18.21 -15.12 -12.41
C ALA A 173 -18.03 -16.65 -12.55
N GLN A 174 -16.89 -17.19 -12.12
CA GLN A 174 -16.57 -18.61 -12.23
C GLN A 174 -17.19 -19.46 -11.10
N PHE A 175 -17.22 -18.93 -9.87
CA PHE A 175 -17.55 -19.71 -8.67
C PHE A 175 -18.84 -19.22 -7.97
N GLY A 176 -19.66 -18.40 -8.63
CA GLY A 176 -20.96 -18.00 -8.11
C GLY A 176 -20.84 -17.10 -6.87
N GLY A 177 -21.52 -17.46 -5.78
CA GLY A 177 -21.58 -16.67 -4.55
C GLY A 177 -20.55 -17.02 -3.48
N ASP A 178 -19.65 -17.97 -3.76
CA ASP A 178 -18.71 -18.50 -2.76
C ASP A 178 -17.69 -17.44 -2.31
N GLU A 179 -17.29 -17.52 -1.04
CA GLU A 179 -16.20 -16.73 -0.48
C GLU A 179 -14.87 -17.40 -0.78
N LEU A 180 -13.98 -16.71 -1.49
CA LEU A 180 -12.73 -17.27 -1.98
C LEU A 180 -11.54 -16.44 -1.54
N CYS A 181 -10.44 -17.13 -1.22
CA CYS A 181 -9.10 -16.57 -1.31
C CYS A 181 -8.47 -17.08 -2.61
N VAL A 182 -8.09 -16.17 -3.49
CA VAL A 182 -7.58 -16.48 -4.82
C VAL A 182 -6.08 -16.19 -4.86
N CYS A 183 -5.32 -17.15 -5.35
CA CYS A 183 -3.87 -17.03 -5.56
C CYS A 183 -3.58 -16.88 -7.06
N VAL A 184 -2.92 -15.78 -7.43
CA VAL A 184 -2.47 -15.50 -8.79
C VAL A 184 -0.95 -15.51 -8.80
N ARG A 185 -0.37 -16.23 -9.76
CA ARG A 185 1.08 -16.32 -9.97
C ARG A 185 1.41 -15.77 -11.35
N PHE A 186 2.35 -14.86 -11.41
CA PHE A 186 2.81 -14.25 -12.66
C PHE A 186 4.26 -13.77 -12.51
N THR A 187 4.93 -13.52 -13.63
CA THR A 187 6.27 -12.93 -13.65
C THR A 187 6.18 -11.41 -13.87
N GLU A 188 7.24 -10.68 -13.53
CA GLU A 188 7.32 -9.26 -13.87
C GLU A 188 7.15 -9.03 -15.39
N GLN A 189 7.70 -9.91 -16.23
CA GLN A 189 7.54 -9.80 -17.69
C GLN A 189 6.08 -9.96 -18.12
N GLN A 190 5.35 -10.95 -17.62
CA GLN A 190 3.92 -11.11 -17.95
C GLN A 190 3.08 -9.90 -17.55
N TRP A 191 3.44 -9.26 -16.43
CA TRP A 191 2.79 -8.05 -15.98
C TRP A 191 3.16 -6.82 -16.85
N LEU A 192 4.42 -6.68 -17.26
CA LEU A 192 4.87 -5.65 -18.21
C LEU A 192 4.20 -5.81 -19.57
N ASP A 193 4.14 -7.04 -20.09
CA ASP A 193 3.45 -7.37 -21.35
C ASP A 193 1.97 -6.95 -21.29
N ALA A 194 1.30 -7.18 -20.15
CA ALA A 194 -0.08 -6.77 -19.94
C ALA A 194 -0.27 -5.25 -19.86
N MET A 195 0.77 -4.49 -19.48
CA MET A 195 0.82 -3.03 -19.58
C MET A 195 1.16 -2.54 -21.00
N GLY A 196 1.51 -3.44 -21.92
CA GLY A 196 1.98 -3.09 -23.27
C GLY A 196 3.42 -2.57 -23.31
N ARG A 197 4.30 -3.10 -22.44
CA ARG A 197 5.69 -2.64 -22.26
C ARG A 197 6.72 -3.74 -22.51
#